data_AF-A0A1G2VF84-F1
#
_entry.id   AF-A0A1G2VF84-F1
#
_cell.length_a   1.000
_cell.length_b   1.000
_cell.length_c   1.000
_cell.angle_alpha   90.00
_cell.angle_beta   90.00
_cell.angle_gamma   90.00
#
_symmetry.space_group_name_H-M   'P 1'
#
loop_
_entity.id
_entity.type
_entity.pdbx_description
1 polymer ?
#
loop_
_entity_poly.entity_id
_entity_poly.type
_entity_poly.pdbx_seq_one_letter_code
_entity_poly.pdbx_strand_id
1 'polypeptide(L)'
;MRENGLNPSLDRQRATNEEVRARLFEITRLGSELRETSGEEWIQRKDGSVADPALKARISEIAALIEPHISLVGEALANGATVEDALHACSELITTHEFELRVAERVADNAQSLGERLQTYPPYTGLLIQTMIESYAAIKYEHGHKKGHEDVRIPPTALIRRDVEKRIPPSAMKIRRAIDNAAPALQVFFSQANAPTVPELKDRLESLQQLAHLASPEKCLWTLNAMGELFAQAIRSEEYVPKLTTFEEIKNIFRKPGKKIEKSRHAVTRGDLEGMLMALEHYQRDVVIRSTLSHCGLPVDVYMDHALTMKSFGPIIDQFEMIQALELEAPGSAEALFRQFGIRWFSRYPVSVLKRQYEEQEDTSRPYGVFLSAVEDNNNSFFQATDRETVAKVANQLEELGYSFRVVECDSKSQLARTFLSLNDRYGEQHKISFLFVRSHAWRERLELGKASSDEDMSKDLNLDDIAGAGFARGKEFFVDGPTIILDGCSVGRRGGIAEKASEVLSATVLAPKSNFSALTDVKISRTGEKLSFVPVYEDERGKENIPPHVYIKGRRR
;
A
#
# COMPACT_ATOMS: atom_id res chain seq x y z
N MET A 1 -50.22 6.20 41.92
CA MET A 1 -50.34 6.69 40.52
C MET A 1 -50.12 8.19 40.53
N ARG A 2 -48.91 8.65 40.22
CA ARG A 2 -48.66 10.07 39.92
C ARG A 2 -48.78 10.19 38.41
N GLU A 3 -49.81 10.88 37.94
CA GLU A 3 -49.91 11.27 36.53
C GLU A 3 -48.71 12.19 36.24
N ASN A 4 -47.79 11.68 35.42
CA ASN A 4 -46.72 12.49 34.84
C ASN A 4 -47.35 13.49 33.87
N GLY A 5 -47.76 14.66 34.38
CA GLY A 5 -48.11 15.78 33.54
C GLY A 5 -46.91 16.15 32.67
N LEU A 6 -47.00 15.86 31.37
CA LEU A 6 -45.99 16.24 30.38
C LEU A 6 -45.76 17.75 30.47
N ASN A 7 -44.49 18.15 30.52
CA ASN A 7 -44.08 19.55 30.55
C ASN A 7 -44.48 20.20 29.21
N PRO A 8 -45.41 21.17 29.17
CA PRO A 8 -45.90 21.79 27.92
C PRO A 8 -44.79 22.44 27.08
N SER A 9 -43.64 22.74 27.70
CA SER A 9 -42.44 23.23 27.00
C SER A 9 -41.79 22.16 26.11
N LEU A 10 -41.80 20.89 26.54
CA LEU A 10 -41.21 19.79 25.77
C LEU A 10 -42.07 19.43 24.55
N ASP A 11 -43.40 19.47 24.69
CA ASP A 11 -44.31 19.17 23.58
C ASP A 11 -44.25 20.25 22.49
N ARG A 12 -44.14 21.53 22.88
CA ARG A 12 -43.89 22.62 21.92
C ARG A 12 -42.55 22.45 21.21
N GLN A 13 -41.49 22.12 21.93
CA GLN A 13 -40.16 21.90 21.35
C GLN A 13 -40.17 20.71 20.36
N ARG A 14 -40.88 19.63 20.69
CA ARG A 14 -41.07 18.49 19.78
C ARG A 14 -41.80 18.88 18.50
N ALA A 15 -42.93 19.58 18.62
CA ALA A 15 -43.69 20.06 17.47
C ALA A 15 -42.85 20.98 16.57
N THR A 16 -42.07 21.89 17.15
CA THR A 16 -41.14 22.74 16.40
C THR A 16 -40.07 21.90 15.70
N ASN A 17 -39.46 20.93 16.37
CA ASN A 17 -38.46 20.07 15.74
C ASN A 17 -39.05 19.23 14.59
N GLU A 18 -40.28 18.71 14.72
CA GLU A 18 -40.96 17.98 13.66
C GLU A 18 -41.24 18.85 12.42
N GLU A 19 -41.66 20.10 12.63
CA GLU A 19 -41.82 21.05 11.54
C GLU A 19 -40.50 21.35 10.83
N VAL A 20 -39.41 21.54 11.59
CA VAL A 20 -38.07 21.74 11.04
C VAL A 20 -37.64 20.53 10.22
N ARG A 21 -37.86 19.30 10.72
CA ARG A 21 -37.57 18.06 9.98
C ARG A 21 -38.34 17.96 8.67
N ALA A 22 -39.64 18.24 8.68
CA ALA A 22 -40.46 18.20 7.47
C ALA A 22 -39.92 19.17 6.39
N ARG A 23 -39.48 20.36 6.81
CA ARG A 23 -38.87 21.34 5.90
C ARG A 23 -37.50 20.88 5.40
N LEU A 24 -36.64 20.32 6.25
CA LEU A 24 -35.33 19.79 5.86
C LEU A 24 -35.45 18.60 4.90
N PHE A 25 -36.46 17.74 5.11
CA PHE A 25 -36.78 16.66 4.19
C PHE A 25 -37.15 17.18 2.80
N GLU A 26 -37.99 18.21 2.73
CA GLU A 26 -38.37 18.82 1.45
C GLU A 26 -37.17 19.51 0.76
N ILE A 27 -36.31 20.20 1.52
CA ILE A 27 -35.05 20.76 0.99
C ILE A 27 -34.17 19.65 0.43
N THR A 28 -34.02 18.53 1.14
CA THR A 28 -33.20 17.39 0.70
C THR A 28 -33.75 16.81 -0.59
N ARG A 29 -35.07 16.61 -0.68
CA ARG A 29 -35.76 16.12 -1.88
C ARG A 29 -35.53 17.05 -3.08
N LEU A 30 -35.73 18.36 -2.89
CA LEU A 30 -35.51 19.37 -3.93
C LEU A 30 -34.04 19.47 -4.33
N GLY A 31 -33.11 19.35 -3.38
CA GLY A 31 -31.67 19.33 -3.63
C GLY A 31 -31.24 18.15 -4.49
N SER A 32 -31.76 16.95 -4.21
CA SER A 32 -31.52 15.77 -5.04
C SER A 32 -32.03 15.96 -6.48
N GLU A 33 -33.24 16.50 -6.62
CA GLU A 33 -33.83 16.82 -7.93
C GLU A 33 -33.00 17.84 -8.70
N LEU A 34 -32.52 18.90 -8.01
CA LEU A 34 -31.64 19.91 -8.58
C LEU A 34 -30.32 19.33 -9.05
N ARG A 35 -29.70 18.43 -8.25
CA ARG A 35 -28.44 17.76 -8.59
C ARG A 35 -28.57 16.89 -9.83
N GLU A 36 -29.63 16.10 -9.92
CA GLU A 36 -29.92 15.26 -11.10
C GLU A 36 -30.08 16.13 -12.35
N THR A 37 -30.93 17.16 -12.25
CA THR A 37 -31.23 18.10 -13.35
C THR A 37 -29.98 18.87 -13.81
N SER A 38 -29.15 19.34 -12.87
CA SER A 38 -27.93 20.09 -13.15
C SER A 38 -26.83 19.20 -13.75
N GLY A 39 -26.78 17.93 -13.35
CA GLY A 39 -25.84 16.95 -13.90
C GLY A 39 -26.10 16.69 -15.39
N GLU A 40 -27.37 16.60 -15.78
CA GLU A 40 -27.78 16.48 -17.19
C GLU A 40 -27.35 17.71 -18.01
N GLU A 41 -27.51 18.93 -17.46
CA GLU A 41 -27.11 20.17 -18.13
C GLU A 41 -25.59 20.21 -18.36
N TRP A 42 -24.82 19.77 -17.36
CA TRP A 42 -23.37 19.76 -17.43
C TRP A 42 -22.85 18.76 -18.47
N ILE A 43 -23.47 17.57 -18.56
CA ILE A 43 -23.14 16.56 -19.58
C ILE A 43 -23.37 17.14 -20.98
N GLN A 44 -24.51 17.80 -21.21
CA GLN A 44 -24.80 18.49 -22.47
C GLN A 44 -23.72 19.53 -22.82
N ARG A 45 -23.32 20.39 -21.88
CA ARG A 45 -22.28 21.39 -22.18
C ARG A 45 -20.92 20.77 -22.50
N LYS A 46 -20.59 19.60 -21.92
CA LYS A 46 -19.32 18.91 -22.16
C LYS A 46 -19.21 18.28 -23.55
N ASP A 47 -20.31 17.85 -24.14
CA ASP A 47 -20.34 17.32 -25.50
C ASP A 47 -20.42 18.41 -26.59
N GLY A 48 -20.47 19.67 -26.18
CA GLY A 48 -20.57 20.84 -27.05
C GLY A 48 -22.01 21.22 -27.42
N SER A 49 -23.02 20.54 -26.87
CA SER A 49 -24.41 20.93 -27.04
C SER A 49 -24.76 22.17 -26.19
N VAL A 50 -25.72 22.94 -26.69
CA VAL A 50 -26.28 24.10 -25.98
C VAL A 50 -27.23 23.58 -24.92
N ALA A 51 -27.08 24.06 -23.68
CA ALA A 51 -27.95 23.69 -22.57
C ALA A 51 -29.42 23.94 -22.90
N ASP A 52 -30.28 22.94 -22.64
CA ASP A 52 -31.72 23.04 -22.84
C ASP A 52 -32.32 24.18 -21.98
N PRO A 53 -32.97 25.20 -22.59
CA PRO A 53 -33.64 26.27 -21.86
C PRO A 53 -34.68 25.79 -20.85
N ALA A 54 -35.35 24.66 -21.12
CA ALA A 54 -36.32 24.08 -20.19
C ALA A 54 -35.64 23.54 -18.93
N LEU A 55 -34.46 22.93 -19.09
CA LEU A 55 -33.65 22.42 -17.99
C LEU A 55 -33.15 23.56 -17.10
N LYS A 56 -32.65 24.64 -17.72
CA LYS A 56 -32.24 25.85 -16.99
C LYS A 56 -33.41 26.50 -16.24
N ALA A 57 -34.60 26.56 -16.84
CA ALA A 57 -35.79 27.09 -16.18
C ALA A 57 -36.20 26.23 -14.97
N ARG A 58 -36.10 24.90 -15.10
CA ARG A 58 -36.38 23.97 -14.00
C ARG A 58 -35.40 24.11 -12.84
N ILE A 59 -34.12 24.25 -13.14
CA ILE A 59 -33.06 24.53 -12.14
C ILE A 59 -33.41 25.80 -11.35
N SER A 60 -33.71 26.91 -12.04
CA SER A 60 -34.08 28.17 -11.38
C SER A 60 -35.38 28.07 -10.57
N GLU A 61 -36.36 27.28 -11.01
CA GLU A 61 -37.61 27.04 -10.28
C GLU A 61 -37.33 26.31 -8.96
N ILE A 62 -36.59 25.20 -9.01
CA ILE A 62 -36.22 24.42 -7.82
C ILE A 62 -35.39 25.27 -6.86
N ALA A 63 -34.44 26.05 -7.39
CA ALA A 63 -33.62 26.95 -6.59
C ALA A 63 -34.46 28.01 -5.84
N ALA A 64 -35.44 28.62 -6.51
CA ALA A 64 -36.34 29.58 -5.88
C ALA A 64 -37.17 28.96 -4.73
N LEU A 65 -37.45 27.65 -4.77
CA LEU A 65 -38.13 26.94 -3.69
C LEU A 65 -37.21 26.65 -2.49
N ILE A 66 -35.91 26.41 -2.73
CA ILE A 66 -34.93 26.13 -1.67
C ILE A 66 -34.50 27.43 -0.96
N GLU A 67 -34.35 28.53 -1.69
CA GLU A 67 -33.78 29.81 -1.21
C GLU A 67 -34.31 30.28 0.16
N PRO A 68 -35.64 30.31 0.40
CA PRO A 68 -36.20 30.85 1.65
C PRO A 68 -35.83 30.01 2.88
N HIS A 69 -35.32 28.79 2.67
CA HIS A 69 -35.06 27.82 3.72
C HIS A 69 -33.57 27.64 4.05
N ILE A 70 -32.65 28.32 3.35
CA ILE A 70 -31.21 28.18 3.61
C ILE A 70 -30.83 28.61 5.04
N SER A 71 -31.48 29.65 5.59
CA SER A 71 -31.22 30.07 6.97
C SER A 71 -31.60 29.00 7.99
N LEU A 72 -32.67 28.23 7.70
CA LEU A 72 -33.14 27.13 8.54
C LEU A 72 -32.08 26.04 8.66
N VAL A 73 -31.32 25.78 7.59
CA VAL A 73 -30.22 24.80 7.61
C VAL A 73 -29.17 25.19 8.65
N GLY A 74 -28.78 26.47 8.69
CA GLY A 74 -27.83 26.97 9.71
C GLY A 74 -28.35 26.82 11.13
N GLU A 75 -29.62 27.16 11.38
CA GLU A 75 -30.25 27.02 12.69
C GLU A 75 -30.38 25.54 13.11
N ALA A 76 -30.69 24.66 12.16
CA ALA A 76 -30.82 23.24 12.40
C ALA A 76 -29.48 22.54 12.67
N LEU A 77 -28.38 22.98 12.05
CA LEU A 77 -27.01 22.52 12.35
C LEU A 77 -26.61 22.82 13.82
N ALA A 78 -27.17 23.88 14.40
CA ALA A 78 -26.94 24.23 15.80
C ALA A 78 -27.81 23.43 16.79
N ASN A 79 -28.83 22.68 16.33
CA ASN A 79 -29.81 21.98 17.17
C ASN A 79 -29.53 20.47 17.30
N GLY A 80 -29.57 19.94 18.53
CA GLY A 80 -29.36 18.51 18.86
C GLY A 80 -30.26 17.57 18.08
N ALA A 81 -31.53 17.96 17.96
CA ALA A 81 -32.59 17.09 17.47
C ALA A 81 -32.71 17.03 15.95
N THR A 82 -32.14 18.00 15.22
CA THR A 82 -32.31 18.13 13.76
C THR A 82 -31.00 18.20 13.00
N VAL A 83 -29.85 18.02 13.67
CA VAL A 83 -28.53 18.12 13.03
C VAL A 83 -28.33 17.07 11.94
N GLU A 84 -28.87 15.85 12.10
CA GLU A 84 -28.79 14.79 11.10
C GLU A 84 -29.51 15.20 9.81
N ASP A 85 -30.78 15.59 9.94
CA ASP A 85 -31.59 16.07 8.82
C ASP A 85 -30.94 17.27 8.13
N ALA A 86 -30.30 18.15 8.92
CA ALA A 86 -29.61 19.33 8.41
C ALA A 86 -28.32 18.96 7.65
N LEU A 87 -27.57 17.96 8.11
CA LEU A 87 -26.37 17.47 7.43
C LEU A 87 -26.72 16.79 6.10
N HIS A 88 -27.80 16.02 6.05
CA HIS A 88 -28.31 15.45 4.79
C HIS A 88 -28.70 16.54 3.79
N ALA A 89 -29.45 17.55 4.25
CA ALA A 89 -29.77 18.71 3.43
C ALA A 89 -28.51 19.46 2.95
N CYS A 90 -27.49 19.61 3.80
CA CYS A 90 -26.23 20.23 3.41
C CYS A 90 -25.50 19.45 2.31
N SER A 91 -25.37 18.13 2.45
CA SER A 91 -24.67 17.29 1.48
C SER A 91 -25.32 17.33 0.09
N GLU A 92 -26.66 17.31 0.04
CA GLU A 92 -27.39 17.48 -1.22
C GLU A 92 -27.20 18.88 -1.83
N LEU A 93 -27.23 19.94 -1.01
CA LEU A 93 -27.13 21.32 -1.53
C LEU A 93 -25.70 21.76 -1.86
N ILE A 94 -24.68 21.33 -1.11
CA ILE A 94 -23.28 21.72 -1.32
C ILE A 94 -22.77 21.22 -2.67
N THR A 95 -23.24 20.06 -3.11
CA THR A 95 -22.88 19.50 -4.43
C THR A 95 -23.59 20.17 -5.60
N THR A 96 -24.47 21.14 -5.34
CA THR A 96 -25.16 21.93 -6.39
C THR A 96 -24.51 23.31 -6.54
N HIS A 97 -24.03 23.62 -7.75
CA HIS A 97 -23.31 24.88 -8.03
C HIS A 97 -24.08 26.16 -7.63
N GLU A 98 -25.42 26.11 -7.58
CA GLU A 98 -26.26 27.27 -7.27
C GLU A 98 -26.29 27.61 -5.77
N PHE A 99 -26.06 26.63 -4.90
CA PHE A 99 -26.13 26.80 -3.43
C PHE A 99 -24.84 26.52 -2.70
N GLU A 100 -23.87 25.89 -3.38
CA GLU A 100 -22.58 25.44 -2.86
C GLU A 100 -21.93 26.44 -1.88
N LEU A 101 -21.67 27.68 -2.32
CA LEU A 101 -21.00 28.68 -1.46
C LEU A 101 -21.85 29.12 -0.26
N ARG A 102 -23.15 29.32 -0.46
CA ARG A 102 -24.04 29.85 0.59
C ARG A 102 -24.23 28.83 1.71
N VAL A 103 -24.40 27.56 1.34
CA VAL A 103 -24.50 26.47 2.33
C VAL A 103 -23.15 26.26 3.01
N ALA A 104 -22.04 26.30 2.26
CA ALA A 104 -20.71 26.21 2.83
C ALA A 104 -20.42 27.31 3.87
N GLU A 105 -20.85 28.55 3.64
CA GLU A 105 -20.75 29.65 4.60
C GLU A 105 -21.58 29.39 5.87
N ARG A 106 -22.77 28.80 5.75
CA ARG A 106 -23.58 28.41 6.91
C ARG A 106 -22.95 27.29 7.72
N VAL A 107 -22.32 26.32 7.06
CA VAL A 107 -21.50 25.30 7.73
C VAL A 107 -20.31 25.96 8.44
N ALA A 108 -19.63 26.91 7.79
CA ALA A 108 -18.52 27.65 8.39
C ALA A 108 -18.93 28.46 9.63
N ASP A 109 -20.11 29.07 9.62
CA ASP A 109 -20.65 29.83 10.74
C ASP A 109 -21.00 28.94 11.94
N ASN A 110 -21.40 27.68 11.68
CA ASN A 110 -21.74 26.69 12.71
C ASN A 110 -20.60 25.73 13.06
N ALA A 111 -19.42 25.89 12.45
CA ALA A 111 -18.35 24.91 12.50
C ALA A 111 -17.93 24.56 13.94
N GLN A 112 -17.89 25.54 14.86
CA GLN A 112 -17.55 25.29 16.26
C GLN A 112 -18.56 24.35 16.96
N SER A 113 -19.86 24.62 16.82
CA SER A 113 -20.93 23.77 17.38
C SER A 113 -20.86 22.35 16.79
N LEU A 114 -20.60 22.23 15.50
CA LEU A 114 -20.40 20.94 14.83
C LEU A 114 -19.19 20.20 15.39
N GLY A 115 -18.08 20.90 15.65
CA GLY A 115 -16.89 20.33 16.28
C GLY A 115 -17.11 19.83 17.71
N GLU A 116 -17.90 20.56 18.50
CA GLU A 116 -18.32 20.11 19.84
C GLU A 116 -19.21 18.87 19.76
N ARG A 117 -20.09 18.81 18.77
CA ARG A 117 -20.99 17.65 18.54
C ARG A 117 -20.28 16.41 18.05
N LEU A 118 -19.20 16.55 17.28
CA LEU A 118 -18.34 15.43 16.91
C LEU A 118 -17.86 14.67 18.16
N GLN A 119 -17.63 15.36 19.28
CA GLN A 119 -17.23 14.73 20.54
C GLN A 119 -18.36 13.93 21.21
N THR A 120 -19.62 14.21 20.89
CA THR A 120 -20.79 13.65 21.58
C THR A 120 -21.66 12.73 20.71
N TYR A 121 -21.47 12.69 19.38
CA TYR A 121 -22.32 11.94 18.44
C TYR A 121 -21.54 11.08 17.43
N PRO A 122 -21.03 9.89 17.83
CA PRO A 122 -20.26 9.00 16.95
C PRO A 122 -20.93 8.57 15.63
N PRO A 123 -22.25 8.28 15.55
CA PRO A 123 -22.88 7.73 14.34
C PRO A 123 -22.84 8.66 13.11
N TYR A 124 -22.75 9.97 13.31
CA TYR A 124 -22.83 10.97 12.23
C TYR A 124 -21.49 11.63 11.92
N THR A 125 -20.42 11.17 12.56
CA THR A 125 -19.07 11.74 12.42
C THR A 125 -18.62 11.78 10.97
N GLY A 126 -18.86 10.70 10.20
CA GLY A 126 -18.52 10.64 8.77
C GLY A 126 -19.22 11.72 7.94
N LEU A 127 -20.55 11.80 8.03
CA LEU A 127 -21.35 12.78 7.29
C LEU A 127 -20.99 14.23 7.67
N LEU A 128 -20.73 14.48 8.95
CA LEU A 128 -20.35 15.79 9.46
C LEU A 128 -18.95 16.20 8.94
N ILE A 129 -17.97 15.29 8.99
CA ILE A 129 -16.64 15.51 8.40
C ILE A 129 -16.75 15.82 6.91
N GLN A 130 -17.48 14.99 6.16
CA GLN A 130 -17.68 15.15 4.72
C GLN A 130 -18.27 16.52 4.38
N THR A 131 -19.35 16.90 5.08
CA THR A 131 -20.01 18.21 4.91
C THR A 131 -19.05 19.38 5.16
N MET A 132 -18.20 19.28 6.19
CA MET A 132 -17.18 20.29 6.50
C MET A 132 -16.11 20.36 5.41
N ILE A 133 -15.69 19.22 4.87
CA ILE A 133 -14.69 19.16 3.80
C ILE A 133 -15.21 19.82 2.52
N GLU A 134 -16.40 19.41 2.07
CA GLU A 134 -17.01 19.94 0.86
C GLU A 134 -17.23 21.45 0.98
N SER A 135 -17.70 21.90 2.15
CA SER A 135 -17.84 23.34 2.45
C SER A 135 -16.51 24.09 2.37
N TYR A 136 -15.43 23.52 2.89
CA TYR A 136 -14.11 24.14 2.79
C TYR A 136 -13.64 24.24 1.33
N ALA A 137 -13.82 23.17 0.55
CA ALA A 137 -13.42 23.11 -0.85
C ALA A 137 -14.17 24.17 -1.68
N ALA A 138 -15.49 24.26 -1.51
CA ALA A 138 -16.37 25.26 -2.11
C ALA A 138 -15.89 26.69 -1.86
N ILE A 139 -15.67 27.05 -0.58
CA ILE A 139 -15.21 28.40 -0.19
C ILE A 139 -13.85 28.70 -0.81
N LYS A 140 -12.92 27.74 -0.81
CA LYS A 140 -11.57 27.94 -1.35
C LYS A 140 -11.59 28.13 -2.86
N TYR A 141 -12.39 27.34 -3.59
CA TYR A 141 -12.49 27.39 -5.05
C TYR A 141 -12.97 28.76 -5.53
N GLU A 142 -14.07 29.26 -4.96
CA GLU A 142 -14.66 30.55 -5.33
C GLU A 142 -13.69 31.73 -5.12
N HIS A 143 -12.96 31.72 -4.00
CA HIS A 143 -11.99 32.77 -3.67
C HIS A 143 -10.71 32.69 -4.49
N GLY A 144 -10.33 31.49 -4.96
CA GLY A 144 -9.20 31.28 -5.87
C GLY A 144 -9.48 31.80 -7.28
N HIS A 145 -10.66 31.51 -7.83
CA HIS A 145 -11.07 31.93 -9.17
C HIS A 145 -11.20 33.45 -9.32
N LYS A 146 -11.76 34.13 -8.31
CA LYS A 146 -11.91 35.60 -8.33
C LYS A 146 -10.58 36.38 -8.34
N LYS A 147 -9.47 35.73 -7.99
CA LYS A 147 -8.14 36.36 -7.97
C LYS A 147 -7.29 36.12 -9.23
N GLY A 148 -7.85 35.47 -10.26
CA GLY A 148 -7.18 35.37 -11.57
C GLY A 148 -5.81 34.67 -11.52
N HIS A 149 -5.68 33.63 -10.69
CA HIS A 149 -4.42 32.91 -10.61
C HIS A 149 -4.26 31.96 -11.80
N GLU A 150 -3.35 32.33 -12.72
CA GLU A 150 -2.61 31.40 -13.56
C GLU A 150 -2.04 30.25 -12.71
N ASP A 151 -2.00 29.07 -13.29
CA ASP A 151 -1.70 27.76 -12.71
C ASP A 151 -0.34 27.73 -11.94
N VAL A 152 -0.31 28.17 -10.68
CA VAL A 152 0.92 28.18 -9.86
C VAL A 152 1.13 26.80 -9.24
N ARG A 153 1.96 25.99 -9.88
CA ARG A 153 2.55 24.77 -9.27
C ARG A 153 3.34 25.17 -8.02
N ILE A 154 2.87 24.73 -6.85
CA ILE A 154 3.54 24.95 -5.56
C ILE A 154 4.71 23.95 -5.44
N PRO A 155 5.95 24.38 -5.11
CA PRO A 155 7.08 23.45 -4.99
C PRO A 155 6.98 22.56 -3.75
N PRO A 156 7.45 21.30 -3.80
CA PRO A 156 7.10 20.28 -2.80
C PRO A 156 7.91 20.30 -1.50
N THR A 157 8.93 21.14 -1.35
CA THR A 157 9.85 21.04 -0.22
C THR A 157 10.24 22.39 0.38
N ALA A 158 10.01 22.49 1.69
CA ALA A 158 10.45 23.50 2.63
C ALA A 158 9.66 24.83 2.71
N LEU A 159 9.26 25.16 3.95
CA LEU A 159 9.02 26.53 4.43
C LEU A 159 7.81 27.32 3.90
N ILE A 160 6.78 26.68 3.36
CA ILE A 160 5.54 27.37 3.01
C ILE A 160 4.42 27.04 3.99
N ARG A 161 4.37 27.72 5.14
CA ARG A 161 3.16 27.72 5.99
C ARG A 161 2.61 29.12 6.24
N ARG A 162 3.48 30.10 6.51
CA ARG A 162 3.03 31.48 6.75
C ARG A 162 2.38 32.15 5.54
N ASP A 163 2.80 31.85 4.31
CA ASP A 163 2.26 32.54 3.13
C ASP A 163 1.07 31.81 2.48
N VAL A 164 0.90 30.51 2.72
CA VAL A 164 -0.33 29.78 2.34
C VAL A 164 -1.48 30.14 3.28
N GLU A 165 -1.22 30.28 4.59
CA GLU A 165 -2.26 30.69 5.56
C GLU A 165 -2.85 32.07 5.27
N LYS A 166 -2.04 33.02 4.77
CA LYS A 166 -2.51 34.35 4.35
C LYS A 166 -3.49 34.32 3.17
N ARG A 167 -3.56 33.21 2.43
CA ARG A 167 -4.40 33.05 1.24
C ARG A 167 -5.70 32.29 1.52
N ILE A 168 -5.88 31.74 2.71
CA ILE A 168 -7.10 31.01 3.08
C ILE A 168 -8.18 32.02 3.49
N PRO A 169 -9.39 31.97 2.90
CA PRO A 169 -10.49 32.84 3.30
C PRO A 169 -10.84 32.68 4.80
N PRO A 170 -11.24 33.75 5.51
CA PRO A 170 -11.61 33.67 6.93
C PRO A 170 -12.66 32.60 7.24
N SER A 171 -13.67 32.42 6.37
CA SER A 171 -14.72 31.39 6.53
C SER A 171 -14.15 29.97 6.42
N ALA A 172 -13.25 29.71 5.48
CA ALA A 172 -12.55 28.43 5.38
C ALA A 172 -11.66 28.17 6.61
N MET A 173 -11.07 29.22 7.19
CA MET A 173 -10.30 29.12 8.43
C MET A 173 -11.19 28.73 9.64
N LYS A 174 -12.46 29.16 9.68
CA LYS A 174 -13.41 28.73 10.72
C LYS A 174 -13.64 27.21 10.67
N ILE A 175 -13.87 26.66 9.47
CA ILE A 175 -14.04 25.23 9.26
C ILE A 175 -12.78 24.47 9.69
N ARG A 176 -11.61 24.93 9.25
CA ARG A 176 -10.33 24.31 9.63
C ARG A 176 -10.13 24.26 11.14
N ARG A 177 -10.36 25.38 11.83
CA ARG A 177 -10.26 25.45 13.30
C ARG A 177 -11.24 24.51 14.00
N ALA A 178 -12.45 24.37 13.47
CA ALA A 178 -13.42 23.44 14.01
C ALA A 178 -12.98 21.98 13.85
N ILE A 179 -12.43 21.61 12.69
CA ILE A 179 -11.82 20.28 12.46
C ILE A 179 -10.67 20.06 13.46
N ASP A 180 -9.78 21.04 13.62
CA ASP A 180 -8.65 20.95 14.55
C ASP A 180 -9.13 20.79 16.01
N ASN A 181 -10.18 21.50 16.42
CA ASN A 181 -10.78 21.40 17.76
C ASN A 181 -11.52 20.07 17.97
N ALA A 182 -12.03 19.46 16.90
CA ALA A 182 -12.67 18.15 16.94
C ALA A 182 -11.67 16.98 16.97
N ALA A 183 -10.36 17.25 16.83
CA ALA A 183 -9.34 16.22 16.78
C ALA A 183 -9.44 15.14 17.88
N PRO A 184 -9.75 15.44 19.16
CA PRO A 184 -9.94 14.40 20.17
C PRO A 184 -11.08 13.42 19.84
N ALA A 185 -12.20 13.93 19.30
CA ALA A 185 -13.31 13.10 18.85
C ALA A 185 -12.94 12.24 17.65
N LEU A 186 -12.27 12.86 16.67
CA LEU A 186 -11.78 12.18 15.48
C LEU A 186 -10.80 11.07 15.87
N GLN A 187 -9.94 11.32 16.86
CA GLN A 187 -9.04 10.32 17.40
C GLN A 187 -9.78 9.11 17.96
N VAL A 188 -10.87 9.32 18.71
CA VAL A 188 -11.72 8.21 19.17
C VAL A 188 -12.39 7.51 17.99
N PHE A 189 -12.97 8.27 17.05
CA PHE A 189 -13.70 7.73 15.90
C PHE A 189 -12.82 6.84 15.02
N PHE A 190 -11.58 7.23 14.76
CA PHE A 190 -10.63 6.46 13.94
C PHE A 190 -9.76 5.49 14.75
N SER A 191 -9.91 5.42 16.08
CA SER A 191 -9.15 4.47 16.90
C SER A 191 -9.66 3.05 16.81
N GLN A 192 -8.83 2.09 17.26
CA GLN A 192 -9.22 0.69 17.45
C GLN A 192 -10.40 0.49 18.39
N ALA A 193 -10.61 1.40 19.35
CA ALA A 193 -11.76 1.35 20.25
C ALA A 193 -13.10 1.49 19.50
N ASN A 194 -13.05 2.04 18.29
CA ASN A 194 -14.17 2.14 17.36
C ASN A 194 -13.78 1.54 16.00
N ALA A 195 -13.21 0.32 15.99
CA ALA A 195 -12.79 -0.33 14.76
C ALA A 195 -13.92 -0.33 13.70
N PRO A 196 -13.69 0.21 12.49
CA PRO A 196 -14.70 0.21 11.44
C PRO A 196 -15.14 -1.20 11.08
N THR A 197 -16.43 -1.34 10.75
CA THR A 197 -16.88 -2.48 9.95
C THR A 197 -16.20 -2.45 8.59
N VAL A 198 -16.11 -3.58 7.89
CA VAL A 198 -15.48 -3.57 6.55
C VAL A 198 -16.16 -2.57 5.60
N PRO A 199 -17.51 -2.49 5.55
CA PRO A 199 -18.15 -1.51 4.70
C PRO A 199 -17.77 -0.05 5.01
N GLU A 200 -17.44 0.25 6.27
CA GLU A 200 -17.01 1.59 6.71
C GLU A 200 -15.53 1.88 6.44
N LEU A 201 -14.68 0.87 6.22
CA LEU A 201 -13.24 1.09 6.05
C LEU A 201 -12.93 2.04 4.90
N LYS A 202 -13.60 1.85 3.74
CA LYS A 202 -13.40 2.69 2.57
C LYS A 202 -13.77 4.14 2.85
N ASP A 203 -14.98 4.36 3.36
CA ASP A 203 -15.49 5.70 3.66
C ASP A 203 -14.62 6.43 4.69
N ARG A 204 -14.11 5.71 5.70
CA ARG A 204 -13.20 6.27 6.71
C ARG A 204 -11.84 6.61 6.13
N LEU A 205 -11.30 5.80 5.24
CA LEU A 205 -10.04 6.08 4.55
C LEU A 205 -10.16 7.30 3.63
N GLU A 206 -11.26 7.41 2.87
CA GLU A 206 -11.55 8.58 2.04
C GLU A 206 -11.70 9.85 2.89
N SER A 207 -12.41 9.76 4.03
CA SER A 207 -12.57 10.86 4.99
C SER A 207 -11.21 11.32 5.55
N LEU A 208 -10.34 10.40 5.95
CA LEU A 208 -9.02 10.75 6.47
C LEU A 208 -8.12 11.36 5.39
N GLN A 209 -8.16 10.84 4.15
CA GLN A 209 -7.41 11.41 3.04
C GLN A 209 -7.81 12.87 2.82
N GLN A 210 -9.11 13.14 2.77
CA GLN A 210 -9.62 14.49 2.63
C GLN A 210 -9.23 15.38 3.83
N LEU A 211 -9.36 14.88 5.06
CA LEU A 211 -8.92 15.59 6.27
C LEU A 211 -7.43 15.92 6.23
N ALA A 212 -6.57 15.05 5.69
CA ALA A 212 -5.13 15.28 5.62
C ALA A 212 -4.78 16.52 4.78
N HIS A 213 -5.61 16.86 3.78
CA HIS A 213 -5.46 18.08 2.97
C HIS A 213 -5.97 19.35 3.67
N LEU A 214 -6.83 19.22 4.69
CA LEU A 214 -7.45 20.36 5.38
C LEU A 214 -6.80 20.69 6.72
N ALA A 215 -6.33 19.65 7.42
CA ALA A 215 -5.88 19.74 8.79
C ALA A 215 -4.74 20.74 8.97
N SER A 216 -4.63 21.30 10.18
CA SER A 216 -3.38 21.95 10.58
C SER A 216 -2.20 20.99 10.44
N PRO A 217 -0.97 21.50 10.31
CA PRO A 217 0.24 20.69 10.31
C PRO A 217 0.34 19.53 11.29
N GLU A 218 0.03 19.81 12.55
CA GLU A 218 0.11 18.87 13.66
C GLU A 218 -0.96 17.80 13.50
N LYS A 219 -2.18 18.21 13.15
CA LYS A 219 -3.31 17.30 12.96
C LYS A 219 -3.17 16.49 11.67
N CYS A 220 -2.57 17.03 10.63
CA CYS A 220 -2.24 16.30 9.39
C CYS A 220 -1.36 15.09 9.71
N LEU A 221 -0.33 15.24 10.55
CA LEU A 221 0.51 14.10 10.97
C LEU A 221 -0.32 13.03 11.70
N TRP A 222 -1.19 13.42 12.62
CA TRP A 222 -2.09 12.48 13.29
C TRP A 222 -3.04 11.79 12.29
N THR A 223 -3.65 12.53 11.38
CA THR A 223 -4.55 12.00 10.34
C THR A 223 -3.85 10.98 9.47
N LEU A 224 -2.62 11.26 9.02
CA LEU A 224 -1.82 10.34 8.21
C LEU A 224 -1.42 9.08 8.99
N ASN A 225 -1.12 9.20 10.29
CA ASN A 225 -0.87 8.03 11.12
C ASN A 225 -2.13 7.15 11.25
N ALA A 226 -3.31 7.76 11.48
CA ALA A 226 -4.58 7.06 11.52
C ALA A 226 -4.92 6.41 10.17
N MET A 227 -4.56 7.05 9.05
CA MET A 227 -4.67 6.43 7.72
C MET A 227 -3.83 5.16 7.64
N GLY A 228 -2.56 5.21 8.06
CA GLY A 228 -1.70 4.02 8.04
C GLY A 228 -2.22 2.87 8.92
N GLU A 229 -2.81 3.20 10.06
CA GLU A 229 -3.49 2.22 10.91
C GLU A 229 -4.68 1.55 10.20
N LEU A 230 -5.56 2.34 9.58
CA LEU A 230 -6.69 1.82 8.82
C LEU A 230 -6.26 1.09 7.55
N PHE A 231 -5.17 1.47 6.90
CA PHE A 231 -4.56 0.71 5.81
C PHE A 231 -4.14 -0.68 6.31
N ALA A 232 -3.44 -0.74 7.45
CA ALA A 232 -3.04 -2.02 8.04
C ALA A 232 -4.25 -2.86 8.47
N GLN A 233 -5.32 -2.23 8.97
CA GLN A 233 -6.57 -2.93 9.28
C GLN A 233 -7.28 -3.43 8.02
N ALA A 234 -7.36 -2.60 6.98
CA ALA A 234 -8.00 -2.94 5.72
C ALA A 234 -7.31 -4.13 5.08
N ILE A 235 -5.99 -4.08 4.95
CA ILE A 235 -5.20 -5.19 4.42
C ILE A 235 -5.50 -6.45 5.24
N ARG A 236 -5.42 -6.36 6.59
CA ARG A 236 -5.74 -7.45 7.53
C ARG A 236 -7.15 -8.06 7.44
N SER A 237 -8.11 -7.39 6.81
CA SER A 237 -9.51 -7.83 6.74
C SER A 237 -9.70 -9.04 5.81
N GLU A 238 -10.59 -9.97 6.19
CA GLU A 238 -11.01 -11.09 5.31
C GLU A 238 -11.75 -10.61 4.04
N GLU A 239 -12.29 -9.39 4.06
CA GLU A 239 -13.05 -8.80 2.95
C GLU A 239 -12.17 -7.93 2.03
N TYR A 240 -10.89 -7.76 2.37
CA TYR A 240 -9.94 -7.11 1.46
C TYR A 240 -9.81 -7.93 0.18
N VAL A 241 -9.91 -7.24 -0.96
CA VAL A 241 -9.77 -7.87 -2.27
C VAL A 241 -8.40 -7.49 -2.84
N PRO A 242 -7.36 -8.34 -2.69
CA PRO A 242 -6.08 -8.11 -3.34
C PRO A 242 -6.27 -8.05 -4.86
N LYS A 243 -5.33 -7.42 -5.60
CA LYS A 243 -5.38 -7.51 -7.07
C LYS A 243 -5.34 -8.97 -7.45
N LEU A 244 -6.45 -9.45 -8.00
CA LEU A 244 -6.52 -10.80 -8.51
C LEU A 244 -5.75 -10.82 -9.83
N THR A 245 -4.56 -11.40 -9.80
CA THR A 245 -3.69 -11.53 -10.98
C THR A 245 -4.29 -12.46 -12.02
N THR A 246 -5.20 -13.37 -11.64
CA THR A 246 -5.94 -14.23 -12.59
C THR A 246 -7.39 -14.51 -12.16
N PHE A 247 -8.26 -14.75 -13.15
CA PHE A 247 -9.67 -15.17 -12.94
C PHE A 247 -9.81 -16.52 -12.23
N GLU A 248 -8.78 -17.36 -12.22
CA GLU A 248 -8.84 -18.66 -11.54
C GLU A 248 -8.46 -18.58 -10.05
N GLU A 249 -7.62 -17.63 -9.65
CA GLU A 249 -7.37 -17.31 -8.23
C GLU A 249 -8.63 -16.76 -7.56
N ILE A 250 -9.38 -15.90 -8.29
CA ILE A 250 -10.76 -15.49 -7.96
C ILE A 250 -11.57 -16.74 -7.68
N LYS A 251 -11.73 -17.60 -8.68
CA LYS A 251 -12.61 -18.77 -8.60
C LYS A 251 -12.23 -19.72 -7.47
N ASN A 252 -10.95 -19.84 -7.12
CA ASN A 252 -10.48 -20.69 -6.03
C ASN A 252 -10.73 -20.09 -4.64
N ILE A 253 -10.54 -18.79 -4.45
CA ILE A 253 -10.93 -18.08 -3.21
C ILE A 253 -12.46 -18.13 -3.03
N PHE A 254 -13.21 -17.92 -4.12
CA PHE A 254 -14.68 -17.93 -4.14
C PHE A 254 -15.30 -19.34 -4.25
N ARG A 255 -14.50 -20.41 -4.34
CA ARG A 255 -14.97 -21.80 -4.35
C ARG A 255 -15.22 -22.39 -2.97
N LYS A 256 -14.92 -21.67 -1.87
CA LYS A 256 -15.34 -22.08 -0.53
C LYS A 256 -16.88 -22.23 -0.53
N PRO A 257 -17.42 -23.47 -0.46
CA PRO A 257 -18.85 -23.68 -0.60
C PRO A 257 -19.56 -23.08 0.63
N GLY A 258 -20.41 -22.07 0.40
CA GLY A 258 -21.31 -21.53 1.42
C GLY A 258 -21.33 -20.00 1.60
N LYS A 259 -20.35 -19.24 1.09
CA LYS A 259 -20.38 -17.77 1.15
C LYS A 259 -20.61 -17.18 -0.25
N LYS A 260 -21.87 -16.89 -0.59
CA LYS A 260 -22.16 -15.90 -1.64
C LYS A 260 -21.73 -14.54 -1.10
N ILE A 261 -20.50 -14.15 -1.39
CA ILE A 261 -20.10 -12.76 -1.23
C ILE A 261 -20.83 -12.03 -2.36
N GLU A 262 -21.99 -11.43 -2.06
CA GLU A 262 -22.47 -10.32 -2.87
C GLU A 262 -21.26 -9.40 -3.05
N LYS A 263 -20.91 -9.03 -4.29
CA LYS A 263 -19.88 -8.03 -4.56
C LYS A 263 -20.29 -6.77 -3.84
N SER A 264 -19.93 -6.65 -2.56
CA SER A 264 -20.32 -5.51 -1.76
C SER A 264 -19.57 -4.36 -2.40
N ARG A 265 -20.30 -3.32 -2.80
CA ARG A 265 -19.70 -2.09 -3.32
C ARG A 265 -18.74 -1.43 -2.32
N HIS A 266 -18.66 -1.98 -1.11
CA HIS A 266 -17.95 -1.46 0.05
C HIS A 266 -16.66 -2.22 0.38
N ALA A 267 -16.32 -3.30 -0.34
CA ALA A 267 -15.04 -3.96 -0.14
C ALA A 267 -13.89 -3.03 -0.55
N VAL A 268 -12.93 -2.82 0.34
CA VAL A 268 -11.69 -2.09 0.03
C VAL A 268 -10.88 -2.94 -0.96
N THR A 269 -10.66 -2.40 -2.15
CA THR A 269 -9.81 -3.04 -3.15
C THR A 269 -8.40 -2.50 -3.07
N ARG A 270 -7.44 -3.24 -3.62
CA ARG A 270 -6.10 -2.72 -3.86
C ARG A 270 -6.10 -1.41 -4.66
N GLY A 271 -6.96 -1.31 -5.67
CA GLY A 271 -7.05 -0.11 -6.51
C GLY A 271 -7.45 1.14 -5.70
N ASP A 272 -8.31 0.96 -4.69
CA ASP A 272 -8.67 2.05 -3.77
C ASP A 272 -7.45 2.50 -2.96
N LEU A 273 -6.69 1.56 -2.36
CA LEU A 273 -5.48 1.88 -1.59
C LEU A 273 -4.38 2.52 -2.45
N GLU A 274 -4.16 2.01 -3.67
CA GLU A 274 -3.23 2.60 -4.65
C GLU A 274 -3.64 4.03 -5.00
N GLY A 275 -4.92 4.25 -5.32
CA GLY A 275 -5.47 5.57 -5.65
C GLY A 275 -5.34 6.56 -4.50
N MET A 276 -5.63 6.12 -3.28
CA MET A 276 -5.50 6.94 -2.07
C MET A 276 -4.06 7.36 -1.83
N LEU A 277 -3.10 6.43 -1.91
CA LEU A 277 -1.68 6.77 -1.80
C LEU A 277 -1.26 7.72 -2.92
N MET A 278 -1.67 7.50 -4.16
CA MET A 278 -1.27 8.36 -5.28
C MET A 278 -1.78 9.80 -5.17
N ALA A 279 -2.91 10.03 -4.50
CA ALA A 279 -3.45 11.38 -4.30
C ALA A 279 -2.82 12.13 -3.11
N LEU A 280 -2.03 11.46 -2.27
CA LEU A 280 -1.26 12.10 -1.20
C LEU A 280 0.07 12.69 -1.72
N GLU A 281 0.52 13.78 -1.10
CA GLU A 281 1.86 14.34 -1.37
C GLU A 281 2.97 13.37 -0.91
N HIS A 282 4.19 13.54 -1.43
CA HIS A 282 5.30 12.63 -1.13
C HIS A 282 5.52 12.40 0.37
N TYR A 283 5.66 13.47 1.16
CA TYR A 283 5.87 13.33 2.60
C TYR A 283 4.67 12.69 3.32
N GLN A 284 3.44 12.93 2.82
CA GLN A 284 2.23 12.39 3.41
C GLN A 284 2.17 10.86 3.21
N ARG A 285 2.48 10.42 1.99
CA ARG A 285 2.61 8.99 1.65
C ARG A 285 3.62 8.30 2.55
N ASP A 286 4.77 8.94 2.78
CA ASP A 286 5.81 8.38 3.64
C ASP A 286 5.30 8.13 5.06
N VAL A 287 4.56 9.07 5.63
CA VAL A 287 3.95 8.90 6.96
C VAL A 287 2.94 7.75 6.97
N VAL A 288 2.06 7.68 5.97
CA VAL A 288 1.06 6.59 5.87
C VAL A 288 1.78 5.24 5.77
N ILE A 289 2.75 5.09 4.87
CA ILE A 289 3.51 3.83 4.68
C ILE A 289 4.26 3.46 5.97
N ARG A 290 4.94 4.41 6.63
CA ARG A 290 5.63 4.20 7.90
C ARG A 290 4.68 3.70 8.98
N SER A 291 3.51 4.33 9.10
CA SER A 291 2.48 3.94 10.06
C SER A 291 1.94 2.55 9.75
N THR A 292 1.59 2.25 8.48
CA THR A 292 1.13 0.92 8.06
C THR A 292 2.17 -0.17 8.40
N LEU A 293 3.44 0.04 8.03
CA LEU A 293 4.54 -0.88 8.35
C LEU A 293 4.65 -1.12 9.86
N SER A 294 4.60 -0.06 10.66
CA SER A 294 4.66 -0.15 12.13
C SER A 294 3.50 -0.94 12.70
N HIS A 295 2.27 -0.73 12.21
CA HIS A 295 1.08 -1.46 12.66
C HIS A 295 1.05 -2.92 12.17
N CYS A 296 1.82 -3.25 11.13
CA CYS A 296 2.11 -4.61 10.70
C CYS A 296 3.30 -5.25 11.46
N GLY A 297 3.94 -4.54 12.40
CA GLY A 297 5.07 -5.06 13.19
C GLY A 297 6.40 -5.08 12.44
N LEU A 298 6.56 -4.25 11.40
CA LEU A 298 7.71 -4.31 10.50
C LEU A 298 8.75 -3.21 10.78
N PRO A 299 10.04 -3.49 10.52
CA PRO A 299 11.12 -2.52 10.71
C PRO A 299 11.04 -1.37 9.70
N VAL A 300 10.34 -0.30 10.08
CA VAL A 300 9.99 0.85 9.24
C VAL A 300 11.17 1.40 8.42
N ASP A 301 12.33 1.62 9.05
CA ASP A 301 13.47 2.27 8.40
C ASP A 301 14.03 1.45 7.23
N VAL A 302 13.99 0.12 7.34
CA VAL A 302 14.49 -0.78 6.31
C VAL A 302 13.63 -0.71 5.05
N TYR A 303 12.32 -0.59 5.21
CA TYR A 303 11.39 -0.53 4.09
C TYR A 303 11.35 0.85 3.43
N MET A 304 11.48 1.91 4.22
CA MET A 304 11.37 3.27 3.71
C MET A 304 12.53 3.65 2.79
N ASP A 305 13.75 3.19 3.07
CA ASP A 305 14.91 3.46 2.20
C ASP A 305 14.69 2.99 0.76
N HIS A 306 13.90 1.93 0.57
CA HIS A 306 13.59 1.38 -0.74
C HIS A 306 12.23 1.83 -1.29
N ALA A 307 11.19 1.97 -0.45
CA ALA A 307 9.87 2.44 -0.86
C ALA A 307 9.93 3.79 -1.58
N LEU A 308 10.83 4.67 -1.13
CA LEU A 308 11.07 5.99 -1.73
C LEU A 308 11.64 5.96 -3.15
N THR A 309 12.20 4.83 -3.58
CA THR A 309 12.80 4.67 -4.91
C THR A 309 11.83 4.08 -5.92
N MET A 310 10.71 3.53 -5.45
CA MET A 310 9.76 2.82 -6.30
C MET A 310 8.92 3.80 -7.12
N LYS A 311 8.84 3.55 -8.43
CA LYS A 311 7.99 4.31 -9.35
C LYS A 311 6.50 3.99 -9.19
N SER A 312 6.16 2.88 -8.54
CA SER A 312 4.78 2.43 -8.31
C SER A 312 4.60 1.93 -6.88
N PHE A 313 3.38 2.07 -6.35
CA PHE A 313 3.01 1.59 -5.01
C PHE A 313 2.65 0.10 -4.98
N GLY A 314 2.52 -0.52 -6.15
CA GLY A 314 2.16 -1.93 -6.28
C GLY A 314 3.02 -2.84 -5.39
N PRO A 315 4.35 -2.83 -5.52
CA PRO A 315 5.22 -3.70 -4.72
C PRO A 315 5.09 -3.51 -3.19
N ILE A 316 4.78 -2.28 -2.73
CA ILE A 316 4.55 -1.99 -1.30
C ILE A 316 3.24 -2.61 -0.83
N ILE A 317 2.18 -2.54 -1.64
CA ILE A 317 0.93 -3.18 -1.27
C ILE A 317 1.05 -4.70 -1.37
N ASP A 318 1.71 -5.23 -2.41
CA ASP A 318 2.05 -6.66 -2.48
C ASP A 318 2.79 -7.12 -1.22
N GLN A 319 3.72 -6.28 -0.73
CA GLN A 319 4.48 -6.55 0.48
C GLN A 319 3.57 -6.69 1.71
N PHE A 320 2.66 -5.74 1.92
CA PHE A 320 1.72 -5.80 3.03
C PHE A 320 0.79 -7.01 2.93
N GLU A 321 0.25 -7.29 1.75
CA GLU A 321 -0.59 -8.45 1.47
C GLU A 321 0.14 -9.76 1.80
N MET A 322 1.41 -9.88 1.38
CA MET A 322 2.16 -11.11 1.57
C MET A 322 2.57 -11.33 3.03
N ILE A 323 2.90 -10.26 3.75
CA ILE A 323 3.19 -10.32 5.18
C ILE A 323 1.95 -10.73 5.96
N GLN A 324 0.80 -10.13 5.67
CA GLN A 324 -0.43 -10.51 6.31
C GLN A 324 -0.78 -11.97 6.04
N ALA A 325 -0.72 -12.41 4.78
CA ALA A 325 -1.02 -13.81 4.43
C ALA A 325 -0.11 -14.77 5.21
N LEU A 326 1.17 -14.43 5.32
CA LEU A 326 2.14 -15.21 6.09
C LEU A 326 1.85 -15.18 7.60
N GLU A 327 1.56 -14.02 8.19
CA GLU A 327 1.24 -13.85 9.62
C GLU A 327 -0.07 -14.54 10.01
N LEU A 328 -1.05 -14.59 9.10
CA LEU A 328 -2.30 -15.33 9.31
C LEU A 328 -2.06 -16.85 9.40
N GLU A 329 -1.13 -17.36 8.59
CA GLU A 329 -0.79 -18.79 8.57
C GLU A 329 0.24 -19.19 9.64
N ALA A 330 1.15 -18.29 9.99
CA ALA A 330 2.23 -18.51 10.95
C ALA A 330 2.55 -17.20 11.70
N PRO A 331 1.85 -16.91 12.82
CA PRO A 331 2.07 -15.68 13.58
C PRO A 331 3.52 -15.52 14.08
N GLY A 332 4.06 -14.30 13.95
CA GLY A 332 5.43 -13.91 14.31
C GLY A 332 6.49 -14.31 13.28
N SER A 333 6.09 -14.94 12.17
CA SER A 333 7.04 -15.43 11.17
C SER A 333 7.70 -14.33 10.36
N ALA A 334 7.04 -13.20 10.08
CA ALA A 334 7.65 -12.11 9.33
C ALA A 334 8.81 -11.48 10.12
N GLU A 335 8.63 -11.22 11.41
CA GLU A 335 9.70 -10.70 12.27
C GLU A 335 10.87 -11.70 12.36
N ALA A 336 10.58 -12.98 12.58
CA ALA A 336 11.59 -14.04 12.67
C ALA A 336 12.39 -14.17 11.37
N LEU A 337 11.71 -14.23 10.22
CA LEU A 337 12.34 -14.34 8.90
C LEU A 337 13.18 -13.12 8.56
N PHE A 338 12.70 -11.92 8.89
CA PHE A 338 13.49 -10.69 8.75
C PHE A 338 14.77 -10.75 9.60
N ARG A 339 14.66 -11.07 10.89
CA ARG A 339 15.80 -11.05 11.81
C ARG A 339 16.85 -12.12 11.51
N GLN A 340 16.39 -13.32 11.16
CA GLN A 340 17.28 -14.48 11.03
C GLN A 340 17.82 -14.66 9.61
N PHE A 341 17.01 -14.34 8.60
CA PHE A 341 17.35 -14.57 7.20
C PHE A 341 17.48 -13.27 6.39
N GLY A 342 17.25 -12.12 7.02
CA GLY A 342 17.39 -10.82 6.38
C GLY A 342 16.30 -10.50 5.37
N ILE A 343 15.22 -11.29 5.29
CA ILE A 343 14.16 -11.13 4.29
C ILE A 343 13.42 -9.82 4.54
N ARG A 344 13.55 -8.88 3.61
CA ARG A 344 12.89 -7.58 3.59
C ARG A 344 11.72 -7.61 2.61
N TRP A 345 11.84 -8.25 1.47
CA TRP A 345 10.79 -8.25 0.46
C TRP A 345 10.02 -9.58 0.39
N PHE A 346 9.11 -9.77 1.34
CA PHE A 346 8.23 -10.93 1.44
C PHE A 346 7.39 -11.14 0.17
N SER A 347 7.01 -10.07 -0.53
CA SER A 347 6.26 -10.15 -1.79
C SER A 347 7.03 -10.75 -2.97
N ARG A 348 8.35 -10.95 -2.87
CA ARG A 348 9.15 -11.64 -3.88
C ARG A 348 9.07 -13.16 -3.80
N TYR A 349 8.50 -13.69 -2.73
CA TYR A 349 8.51 -15.12 -2.42
C TYR A 349 7.10 -15.67 -2.23
N PRO A 350 6.86 -16.95 -2.53
CA PRO A 350 5.61 -17.61 -2.19
C PRO A 350 5.45 -17.75 -0.66
N VAL A 351 4.24 -17.48 -0.14
CA VAL A 351 3.91 -17.65 1.29
C VAL A 351 4.25 -19.05 1.79
N SER A 352 3.93 -20.08 0.99
CA SER A 352 4.20 -21.48 1.35
C SER A 352 5.68 -21.78 1.58
N VAL A 353 6.57 -21.15 0.81
CA VAL A 353 8.02 -21.30 0.95
C VAL A 353 8.51 -20.62 2.22
N LEU A 354 8.06 -19.38 2.47
CA LEU A 354 8.44 -18.61 3.66
C LEU A 354 7.92 -19.26 4.94
N LYS A 355 6.67 -19.69 4.96
CA LYS A 355 6.06 -20.42 6.06
C LYS A 355 6.84 -21.69 6.40
N ARG A 356 7.12 -22.53 5.40
CA ARG A 356 7.92 -23.73 5.59
C ARG A 356 9.29 -23.42 6.17
N GLN A 357 9.98 -22.41 5.63
CA GLN A 357 11.28 -22.01 6.16
C GLN A 357 11.21 -21.58 7.63
N TYR A 358 10.15 -20.86 8.03
CA TYR A 358 9.92 -20.50 9.42
C TYR A 358 9.67 -21.73 10.31
N GLU A 359 8.84 -22.67 9.87
CA GLU A 359 8.53 -23.92 10.60
C GLU A 359 9.76 -24.83 10.72
N GLU A 360 10.59 -24.90 9.68
CA GLU A 360 11.80 -25.72 9.61
C GLU A 360 13.07 -24.99 10.08
N GLN A 361 12.99 -23.76 10.60
CA GLN A 361 14.18 -22.92 10.82
C GLN A 361 15.19 -23.55 11.80
N GLU A 362 14.73 -24.40 12.72
CA GLU A 362 15.55 -25.15 13.68
C GLU A 362 15.81 -26.61 13.25
N ASP A 363 15.26 -27.05 12.11
CA ASP A 363 15.51 -28.39 11.58
C ASP A 363 16.88 -28.43 10.91
N THR A 364 17.83 -29.09 11.58
CA THR A 364 19.18 -29.33 11.08
C THR A 364 19.34 -30.69 10.41
N SER A 365 18.29 -31.54 10.40
CA SER A 365 18.43 -32.94 10.00
C SER A 365 18.59 -33.14 8.48
N ARG A 366 18.15 -32.17 7.68
CA ARG A 366 18.11 -32.24 6.22
C ARG A 366 19.26 -31.48 5.57
N PRO A 367 19.83 -31.98 4.46
CA PRO A 367 20.74 -31.19 3.65
C PRO A 367 19.98 -29.98 3.09
N TYR A 368 20.68 -28.86 2.91
CA TYR A 368 20.04 -27.63 2.48
C TYR A 368 20.82 -26.90 1.39
N GLY A 369 20.11 -26.06 0.68
CA GLY A 369 20.71 -25.04 -0.17
C GLY A 369 20.09 -23.67 0.09
N VAL A 370 20.73 -22.65 -0.48
CA VAL A 370 20.41 -21.25 -0.22
C VAL A 370 19.91 -20.58 -1.49
N PHE A 371 18.84 -19.80 -1.38
CA PHE A 371 18.43 -18.82 -2.38
C PHE A 371 18.75 -17.43 -1.86
N LEU A 372 19.85 -16.87 -2.35
CA LEU A 372 20.30 -15.53 -2.04
C LEU A 372 19.70 -14.55 -3.05
N SER A 373 18.95 -13.56 -2.56
CA SER A 373 18.51 -12.43 -3.37
C SER A 373 19.16 -11.14 -2.90
N ALA A 374 19.50 -10.27 -3.85
CA ALA A 374 19.83 -8.89 -3.56
C ALA A 374 18.60 -8.17 -2.99
N VAL A 375 18.82 -7.26 -2.03
CA VAL A 375 17.74 -6.39 -1.55
C VAL A 375 17.38 -5.35 -2.62
N GLU A 376 18.38 -4.83 -3.34
CA GLU A 376 18.17 -3.81 -4.36
C GLU A 376 17.52 -4.39 -5.63
N ASP A 377 16.50 -3.67 -6.13
CA ASP A 377 15.82 -4.00 -7.38
C ASP A 377 15.24 -2.74 -8.02
N ASN A 378 16.12 -1.95 -8.65
CA ASN A 378 15.81 -0.62 -9.15
C ASN A 378 14.69 -0.56 -10.21
N ASN A 379 14.37 -1.69 -10.85
CA ASN A 379 13.36 -1.80 -11.90
C ASN A 379 12.18 -2.71 -11.51
N ASN A 380 12.12 -3.13 -10.24
CA ASN A 380 11.11 -4.06 -9.72
C ASN A 380 11.02 -5.39 -10.48
N SER A 381 12.13 -5.83 -11.10
CA SER A 381 12.16 -7.07 -11.88
C SER A 381 11.87 -8.31 -11.03
N PHE A 382 12.23 -8.31 -9.74
CA PHE A 382 12.10 -9.46 -8.84
C PHE A 382 10.69 -9.62 -8.23
N PHE A 383 9.78 -8.68 -8.52
CA PHE A 383 8.39 -8.71 -8.03
C PHE A 383 7.42 -9.34 -9.03
N GLN A 384 7.92 -9.84 -10.16
CA GLN A 384 7.06 -10.45 -11.17
C GLN A 384 6.41 -11.73 -10.66
N ALA A 385 5.16 -11.98 -11.03
CA ALA A 385 4.43 -13.18 -10.61
C ALA A 385 5.14 -14.47 -11.07
N THR A 386 5.72 -14.45 -12.27
CA THR A 386 6.51 -15.55 -12.83
C THR A 386 7.69 -15.92 -11.94
N ASP A 387 8.33 -14.94 -11.29
CA ASP A 387 9.49 -15.20 -10.44
C ASP A 387 9.09 -15.95 -9.18
N ARG A 388 7.95 -15.60 -8.57
CA ARG A 388 7.38 -16.32 -7.43
C ARG A 388 7.05 -17.76 -7.82
N GLU A 389 6.44 -17.96 -8.99
CA GLU A 389 6.16 -19.32 -9.50
C GLU A 389 7.43 -20.15 -9.68
N THR A 390 8.49 -19.57 -10.22
CA THR A 390 9.78 -20.24 -10.39
C THR A 390 10.38 -20.64 -9.04
N VAL A 391 10.36 -19.73 -8.05
CA VAL A 391 10.81 -20.03 -6.68
C VAL A 391 9.96 -21.16 -6.06
N ALA A 392 8.64 -21.14 -6.24
CA ALA A 392 7.75 -22.20 -5.75
C ALA A 392 8.09 -23.57 -6.36
N LYS A 393 8.27 -23.62 -7.69
CA LYS A 393 8.63 -24.86 -8.41
C LYS A 393 9.97 -25.43 -7.95
N VAL A 394 10.96 -24.57 -7.73
CA VAL A 394 12.27 -24.98 -7.20
C VAL A 394 12.13 -25.54 -5.79
N ALA A 395 11.44 -24.83 -4.89
CA ALA A 395 11.25 -25.25 -3.51
C ALA A 395 10.52 -26.61 -3.40
N ASN A 396 9.47 -26.82 -4.22
CA ASN A 396 8.72 -28.08 -4.24
C ASN A 396 9.57 -29.26 -4.73
N GLN A 397 10.32 -29.10 -5.84
CA GLN A 397 11.23 -30.13 -6.33
C GLN A 397 12.30 -30.50 -5.28
N LEU A 398 12.85 -29.51 -4.57
CA LEU A 398 13.85 -29.76 -3.53
C LEU A 398 13.27 -30.48 -2.31
N GLU A 399 12.04 -30.13 -1.92
CA GLU A 399 11.34 -30.81 -0.84
C GLU A 399 11.11 -32.29 -1.15
N GLU A 400 10.61 -32.62 -2.35
CA GLU A 400 10.42 -34.00 -2.82
C GLU A 400 11.73 -34.81 -2.78
N LEU A 401 12.86 -34.14 -2.98
CA LEU A 401 14.20 -34.74 -2.95
C LEU A 401 14.81 -34.78 -1.54
N GLY A 402 14.08 -34.31 -0.51
CA GLY A 402 14.49 -34.33 0.90
C GLY A 402 15.39 -33.16 1.32
N TYR A 403 15.50 -32.11 0.51
CA TYR A 403 16.34 -30.94 0.80
C TYR A 403 15.52 -29.80 1.40
N SER A 404 16.13 -29.07 2.33
CA SER A 404 15.60 -27.78 2.80
C SER A 404 16.06 -26.64 1.89
N PHE A 405 15.16 -25.67 1.69
CA PHE A 405 15.41 -24.50 0.85
C PHE A 405 15.36 -23.24 1.72
N ARG A 406 16.48 -22.50 1.79
CA ARG A 406 16.62 -21.33 2.67
C ARG A 406 16.78 -20.06 1.82
N VAL A 407 15.73 -19.24 1.79
CA VAL A 407 15.72 -17.90 1.22
C VAL A 407 16.41 -16.93 2.17
N VAL A 408 17.32 -16.11 1.64
CA VAL A 408 17.99 -15.03 2.36
C VAL A 408 18.09 -13.79 1.48
N GLU A 409 18.04 -12.61 2.09
CA GLU A 409 18.32 -11.36 1.38
C GLU A 409 19.53 -10.63 1.99
N CYS A 410 20.35 -10.02 1.13
CA CYS A 410 21.53 -9.27 1.55
C CYS A 410 21.65 -7.96 0.76
N ASP A 411 21.99 -6.87 1.45
CA ASP A 411 22.20 -5.53 0.88
C ASP A 411 23.68 -5.15 0.72
N SER A 412 24.59 -6.02 1.14
CA SER A 412 26.02 -5.75 1.15
C SER A 412 26.83 -7.04 1.26
N LYS A 413 28.08 -7.02 0.76
CA LYS A 413 29.02 -8.14 0.95
C LYS A 413 29.31 -8.46 2.41
N SER A 414 29.30 -7.46 3.30
CA SER A 414 29.42 -7.66 4.75
C SER A 414 28.20 -8.36 5.35
N GLN A 415 26.99 -8.04 4.88
CA GLN A 415 25.80 -8.77 5.31
C GLN A 415 25.82 -10.20 4.79
N LEU A 416 26.19 -10.41 3.52
CA LEU A 416 26.35 -11.74 2.94
C LEU A 416 27.29 -12.64 3.76
N ALA A 417 28.47 -12.13 4.13
CA ALA A 417 29.41 -12.87 4.96
C ALA A 417 28.83 -13.24 6.34
N ARG A 418 28.13 -12.29 7.00
CA ARG A 418 27.46 -12.55 8.28
C ARG A 418 26.34 -13.58 8.16
N THR A 419 25.56 -13.52 7.08
CA THR A 419 24.48 -14.48 6.79
C THR A 419 25.05 -15.88 6.62
N PHE A 420 26.13 -16.06 5.85
CA PHE A 420 26.76 -17.38 5.70
C PHE A 420 27.39 -17.90 6.99
N LEU A 421 28.00 -17.04 7.80
CA LEU A 421 28.46 -17.41 9.14
C LEU A 421 27.29 -17.89 10.00
N SER A 422 26.18 -17.14 10.06
CA SER A 422 25.00 -17.51 10.84
C SER A 422 24.36 -18.82 10.37
N LEU A 423 24.31 -19.07 9.05
CA LEU A 423 23.81 -20.35 8.51
C LEU A 423 24.74 -21.51 8.85
N ASN A 424 26.06 -21.28 8.79
CA ASN A 424 27.04 -22.29 9.15
C ASN A 424 27.03 -22.59 10.65
N ASP A 425 26.88 -21.59 11.51
CA ASP A 425 26.77 -21.79 12.96
C ASP A 425 25.51 -22.60 13.31
N ARG A 426 24.42 -22.40 12.56
CA ARG A 426 23.15 -23.10 12.79
C ARG A 426 23.11 -24.51 12.20
N TYR A 427 23.51 -24.68 10.95
CA TYR A 427 23.32 -25.92 10.19
C TYR A 427 24.64 -26.65 9.88
N GLY A 428 25.75 -25.92 9.88
CA GLY A 428 27.05 -26.34 9.34
C GLY A 428 27.73 -27.50 10.05
N GLU A 429 27.28 -27.85 11.26
CA GLU A 429 27.76 -29.06 11.97
C GLU A 429 27.25 -30.34 11.30
N GLN A 430 25.99 -30.35 10.86
CA GLN A 430 25.36 -31.53 10.24
C GLN A 430 25.44 -31.47 8.72
N HIS A 431 25.16 -30.30 8.13
CA HIS A 431 25.11 -30.12 6.69
C HIS A 431 25.75 -28.81 6.27
N LYS A 432 26.57 -28.85 5.21
CA LYS A 432 27.06 -27.64 4.54
C LYS A 432 26.12 -27.24 3.40
N ILE A 433 26.25 -26.01 2.91
CA ILE A 433 25.44 -25.51 1.79
C ILE A 433 25.71 -26.38 0.55
N SER A 434 24.68 -27.10 0.09
CA SER A 434 24.79 -28.05 -1.03
C SER A 434 24.73 -27.35 -2.38
N PHE A 435 23.94 -26.29 -2.47
CA PHE A 435 23.77 -25.46 -3.66
C PHE A 435 23.39 -24.04 -3.29
N LEU A 436 23.66 -23.10 -4.20
CA LEU A 436 23.37 -21.68 -4.03
C LEU A 436 22.72 -21.12 -5.30
N PHE A 437 21.53 -20.56 -5.17
CA PHE A 437 20.96 -19.65 -6.18
C PHE A 437 21.31 -18.22 -5.78
N VAL A 438 21.78 -17.42 -6.74
CA VAL A 438 22.07 -16.00 -6.53
C VAL A 438 21.27 -15.19 -7.53
N ARG A 439 20.31 -14.42 -7.03
CA ARG A 439 19.52 -13.46 -7.81
C ARG A 439 19.96 -12.04 -7.50
N SER A 440 20.43 -11.33 -8.51
CA SER A 440 20.84 -9.93 -8.37
C SER A 440 20.84 -9.21 -9.71
N HIS A 441 20.73 -7.88 -9.68
CA HIS A 441 21.23 -7.08 -10.78
C HIS A 441 22.73 -7.34 -10.91
N ALA A 442 23.19 -7.47 -12.14
CA ALA A 442 24.54 -7.94 -12.36
C ALA A 442 25.11 -7.53 -13.70
N TRP A 443 26.44 -7.52 -13.71
CA TRP A 443 27.26 -7.34 -14.89
C TRP A 443 28.30 -8.46 -14.93
N ARG A 444 29.12 -8.47 -15.97
CA ARG A 444 30.20 -9.46 -16.12
C ARG A 444 31.08 -9.60 -14.86
N GLU A 445 31.40 -8.48 -14.20
CA GLU A 445 32.44 -8.42 -13.16
C GLU A 445 31.91 -8.01 -11.78
N ARG A 446 30.59 -7.85 -11.64
CA ARG A 446 29.92 -7.32 -10.46
C ARG A 446 28.53 -7.93 -10.23
N LEU A 447 28.20 -8.26 -8.99
CA LEU A 447 26.83 -8.50 -8.50
C LEU A 447 26.41 -7.32 -7.60
N GLU A 448 25.27 -6.73 -7.89
CA GLU A 448 24.68 -5.66 -7.08
C GLU A 448 23.88 -6.26 -5.93
N LEU A 449 24.24 -5.92 -4.69
CA LEU A 449 23.54 -6.45 -3.51
C LEU A 449 22.59 -5.41 -2.90
N GLY A 450 23.03 -4.16 -2.83
CA GLY A 450 22.29 -3.07 -2.22
C GLY A 450 22.58 -1.72 -2.89
N LYS A 451 21.72 -0.73 -2.63
CA LYS A 451 21.86 0.61 -3.19
C LYS A 451 23.17 1.27 -2.75
N ALA A 452 24.03 1.57 -3.71
CA ALA A 452 25.24 2.36 -3.48
C ALA A 452 24.87 3.80 -3.05
N SER A 453 25.67 4.41 -2.17
CA SER A 453 25.45 5.82 -1.76
C SER A 453 25.75 6.81 -2.90
N SER A 454 26.53 6.37 -3.89
CA SER A 454 26.84 7.03 -5.15
C SER A 454 27.24 5.96 -6.17
N ASP A 455 27.24 6.27 -7.46
CA ASP A 455 27.70 5.33 -8.51
C ASP A 455 29.17 4.88 -8.32
N GLU A 456 29.95 5.60 -7.52
CA GLU A 456 31.34 5.29 -7.19
C GLU A 456 31.48 4.39 -5.94
N ASP A 457 30.44 4.29 -5.11
CA ASP A 457 30.47 3.51 -3.87
C ASP A 457 30.18 2.02 -4.14
N MET A 458 31.22 1.33 -4.58
CA MET A 458 31.21 -0.11 -4.84
C MET A 458 31.33 -0.97 -3.57
N SER A 459 31.28 -0.36 -2.38
CA SER A 459 31.55 -1.08 -1.11
C SER A 459 30.50 -2.13 -0.76
N LYS A 460 29.29 -2.00 -1.31
CA LYS A 460 28.20 -2.96 -1.08
C LYS A 460 28.23 -4.16 -2.02
N ASP A 461 28.80 -3.99 -3.20
CA ASP A 461 28.71 -4.97 -4.27
C ASP A 461 29.81 -6.03 -4.19
N LEU A 462 29.53 -7.17 -4.81
CA LEU A 462 30.50 -8.26 -4.94
C LEU A 462 31.17 -8.17 -6.32
N ASN A 463 32.44 -7.81 -6.35
CA ASN A 463 33.22 -7.71 -7.59
C ASN A 463 34.25 -8.84 -7.75
N LEU A 464 34.97 -8.87 -8.87
CA LEU A 464 35.99 -9.89 -9.14
C LEU A 464 37.12 -9.93 -8.11
N ASP A 465 37.57 -8.80 -7.59
CA ASP A 465 38.63 -8.72 -6.60
C ASP A 465 38.17 -9.29 -5.25
N ASP A 466 36.92 -9.02 -4.86
CA ASP A 466 36.31 -9.62 -3.69
C ASP A 466 36.25 -11.15 -3.80
N ILE A 467 35.85 -11.68 -4.96
CA ILE A 467 35.79 -13.13 -5.23
C ILE A 467 37.19 -13.74 -5.26
N ALA A 468 38.18 -13.03 -5.81
CA ALA A 468 39.58 -13.46 -5.83
C ALA A 468 40.25 -13.42 -4.44
N GLY A 469 39.71 -12.59 -3.54
CA GLY A 469 40.26 -12.31 -2.23
C GLY A 469 40.20 -13.49 -1.27
N ALA A 470 41.06 -13.45 -0.26
CA ALA A 470 41.15 -14.48 0.77
C ALA A 470 39.83 -14.66 1.55
N GLY A 471 39.05 -13.57 1.73
CA GLY A 471 37.74 -13.62 2.39
C GLY A 471 36.75 -14.53 1.68
N PHE A 472 36.61 -14.40 0.36
CA PHE A 472 35.72 -15.26 -0.42
C PHE A 472 36.26 -16.69 -0.55
N ALA A 473 37.58 -16.86 -0.65
CA ALA A 473 38.20 -18.18 -0.66
C ALA A 473 37.92 -19.00 0.61
N ARG A 474 37.84 -18.34 1.78
CA ARG A 474 37.38 -18.97 3.03
C ARG A 474 35.92 -19.41 2.98
N GLY A 475 35.13 -18.83 2.08
CA GLY A 475 33.74 -19.21 1.85
C GLY A 475 33.54 -20.69 1.54
N LYS A 476 34.57 -21.39 1.03
CA LYS A 476 34.56 -22.85 0.86
C LYS A 476 34.13 -23.63 2.10
N GLU A 477 34.49 -23.13 3.28
CA GLU A 477 34.18 -23.77 4.57
C GLU A 477 32.67 -23.85 4.85
N PHE A 478 31.85 -23.07 4.12
CA PHE A 478 30.39 -23.05 4.23
C PHE A 478 29.70 -24.03 3.26
N PHE A 479 30.40 -24.54 2.25
CA PHE A 479 29.81 -25.37 1.20
C PHE A 479 30.26 -26.83 1.31
N VAL A 480 29.46 -27.73 0.74
CA VAL A 480 29.92 -29.09 0.43
C VAL A 480 31.05 -29.04 -0.60
N ASP A 481 31.81 -30.13 -0.73
CA ASP A 481 32.81 -30.23 -1.80
C ASP A 481 32.16 -30.20 -3.18
N GLY A 482 32.58 -29.26 -4.02
CA GLY A 482 32.07 -29.09 -5.38
C GLY A 482 30.60 -28.69 -5.44
N PRO A 483 30.18 -27.59 -4.77
CA PRO A 483 28.78 -27.18 -4.73
C PRO A 483 28.30 -26.75 -6.12
N THR A 484 26.99 -26.71 -6.33
CA THR A 484 26.40 -26.10 -7.53
C THR A 484 25.94 -24.68 -7.23
N ILE A 485 26.37 -23.71 -8.03
CA ILE A 485 25.96 -22.31 -7.92
C ILE A 485 25.20 -21.95 -9.20
N ILE A 486 24.00 -21.39 -9.06
CA ILE A 486 23.16 -20.93 -10.15
C ILE A 486 23.04 -19.42 -10.04
N LEU A 487 23.48 -18.71 -11.07
CA LEU A 487 23.41 -17.25 -11.14
C LEU A 487 22.21 -16.82 -11.98
N ASP A 488 21.39 -15.95 -11.42
CA ASP A 488 20.24 -15.28 -12.02
C ASP A 488 20.52 -13.77 -12.07
N GLY A 489 21.04 -13.31 -13.20
CA GLY A 489 21.47 -11.94 -13.39
C GLY A 489 22.05 -11.71 -14.78
N CYS A 490 22.01 -10.46 -15.25
CA CYS A 490 22.47 -10.09 -16.58
C CYS A 490 24.00 -10.28 -16.73
N SER A 491 24.45 -10.83 -17.87
CA SER A 491 25.88 -10.92 -18.23
C SER A 491 26.81 -11.69 -17.28
N VAL A 492 26.31 -12.31 -16.21
CA VAL A 492 27.15 -12.99 -15.18
C VAL A 492 27.90 -14.21 -15.70
N GLY A 493 27.36 -14.87 -16.74
CA GLY A 493 27.99 -15.99 -17.41
C GLY A 493 28.86 -15.57 -18.59
N ARG A 494 29.33 -14.32 -18.69
CA ARG A 494 30.33 -13.94 -19.70
C ARG A 494 31.73 -14.41 -19.28
N ARG A 495 32.54 -14.82 -20.26
CA ARG A 495 33.92 -15.28 -20.06
C ARG A 495 34.77 -14.22 -19.34
N GLY A 496 35.61 -14.67 -18.41
CA GLY A 496 36.44 -13.83 -17.55
C GLY A 496 35.63 -13.04 -16.52
N GLY A 497 34.38 -13.43 -16.27
CA GLY A 497 33.48 -12.80 -15.32
C GLY A 497 33.34 -13.56 -14.00
N ILE A 498 32.36 -13.15 -13.20
CA ILE A 498 32.09 -13.69 -11.87
C ILE A 498 31.85 -15.20 -11.88
N ALA A 499 31.08 -15.72 -12.84
CA ALA A 499 30.77 -17.15 -12.88
C ALA A 499 32.03 -18.02 -12.98
N GLU A 500 32.95 -17.65 -13.89
CA GLU A 500 34.22 -18.36 -14.08
C GLU A 500 35.09 -18.23 -12.83
N LYS A 501 35.21 -17.02 -12.28
CA LYS A 501 36.03 -16.77 -11.09
C LYS A 501 35.52 -17.51 -9.86
N ALA A 502 34.21 -17.53 -9.62
CA ALA A 502 33.59 -18.26 -8.53
C ALA A 502 33.78 -19.77 -8.67
N SER A 503 33.65 -20.32 -9.89
CA SER A 503 33.92 -21.73 -10.19
C SER A 503 35.36 -22.11 -9.85
N GLU A 504 36.34 -21.29 -10.24
CA GLU A 504 37.75 -21.51 -9.95
C GLU A 504 38.04 -21.48 -8.46
N VAL A 505 37.59 -20.40 -7.80
CA VAL A 505 37.90 -20.15 -6.39
C VAL A 505 37.25 -21.21 -5.53
N LEU A 506 35.94 -21.47 -5.65
CA LEU A 506 35.20 -22.41 -4.81
C LEU A 506 35.29 -23.87 -5.26
N SER A 507 35.95 -24.16 -6.40
CA SER A 507 35.87 -25.47 -7.08
C SER A 507 34.42 -25.90 -7.36
N ALA A 508 33.53 -24.93 -7.59
CA ALA A 508 32.10 -25.13 -7.77
C ALA A 508 31.73 -25.39 -9.24
N THR A 509 30.60 -26.07 -9.45
CA THR A 509 29.91 -26.06 -10.75
C THR A 509 29.06 -24.79 -10.81
N VAL A 510 29.33 -23.87 -11.75
CA VAL A 510 28.57 -22.63 -11.86
C VAL A 510 27.72 -22.64 -13.13
N LEU A 511 26.42 -22.40 -12.98
CA LEU A 511 25.43 -22.30 -14.04
C LEU A 511 25.00 -20.84 -14.18
N ALA A 512 25.14 -20.26 -15.36
CA ALA A 512 24.92 -18.82 -15.58
C ALA A 512 24.52 -18.51 -17.04
N PRO A 513 23.69 -17.49 -17.29
CA PRO A 513 23.32 -17.10 -18.65
C PRO A 513 24.50 -16.46 -19.37
N LYS A 514 24.69 -16.79 -20.66
CA LYS A 514 25.77 -16.21 -21.49
C LYS A 514 25.38 -14.87 -22.11
N SER A 515 24.09 -14.63 -22.29
CA SER A 515 23.58 -13.42 -22.94
C SER A 515 23.64 -12.22 -22.01
N ASN A 516 23.48 -11.04 -22.63
CA ASN A 516 23.54 -9.77 -21.90
C ASN A 516 22.26 -9.50 -21.09
N PHE A 517 21.15 -10.15 -21.44
CA PHE A 517 19.84 -9.97 -20.82
C PHE A 517 19.17 -11.34 -20.73
N SER A 518 19.13 -11.91 -19.53
CA SER A 518 18.36 -13.12 -19.30
C SER A 518 18.04 -13.31 -17.83
N ALA A 519 16.76 -13.49 -17.53
CA ALA A 519 16.27 -13.86 -16.21
C ALA A 519 16.04 -15.38 -16.15
N LEU A 520 16.20 -15.96 -14.97
CA LEU A 520 15.90 -17.37 -14.73
C LEU A 520 14.38 -17.61 -14.76
N THR A 521 13.91 -18.44 -15.69
CA THR A 521 12.47 -18.71 -15.88
C THR A 521 12.04 -20.06 -15.30
N ASP A 522 12.92 -21.05 -15.30
CA ASP A 522 12.64 -22.39 -14.77
C ASP A 522 13.92 -23.10 -14.34
N VAL A 523 13.80 -24.12 -13.49
CA VAL A 523 14.91 -24.99 -13.11
C VAL A 523 14.38 -26.41 -12.95
N LYS A 524 14.93 -27.33 -13.73
CA LYS A 524 14.69 -28.77 -13.52
C LYS A 524 15.75 -29.32 -12.58
N ILE A 525 15.30 -29.99 -11.54
CA ILE A 525 16.15 -30.57 -10.51
C ILE A 525 15.98 -32.08 -10.55
N SER A 526 17.08 -32.81 -10.59
CA SER A 526 17.08 -34.27 -10.49
C SER A 526 18.15 -34.75 -9.51
N ARG A 527 17.99 -35.96 -9.01
CA ARG A 527 18.93 -36.58 -8.07
C ARG A 527 19.49 -37.87 -8.67
N THR A 528 20.81 -37.99 -8.68
CA THR A 528 21.52 -39.22 -9.06
C THR A 528 22.40 -39.66 -7.89
N GLY A 529 21.99 -40.71 -7.18
CA GLY A 529 22.57 -41.06 -5.89
C GLY A 529 22.31 -39.96 -4.86
N GLU A 530 23.36 -39.44 -4.24
CA GLU A 530 23.27 -38.32 -3.28
C GLU A 530 23.40 -36.95 -3.96
N LYS A 531 23.82 -36.91 -5.22
CA LYS A 531 24.14 -35.67 -5.91
C LYS A 531 22.92 -35.10 -6.64
N LEU A 532 22.65 -33.82 -6.39
CA LEU A 532 21.68 -33.03 -7.16
C LEU A 532 22.28 -32.56 -8.49
N SER A 533 21.44 -32.52 -9.51
CA SER A 533 21.73 -31.93 -10.82
C SER A 533 20.69 -30.86 -11.14
N PHE A 534 21.15 -29.72 -11.66
CA PHE A 534 20.33 -28.56 -11.96
C PHE A 534 20.42 -28.23 -13.45
N VAL A 535 19.27 -27.98 -14.08
CA VAL A 535 19.17 -27.53 -15.45
C VAL A 535 18.32 -26.25 -15.46
N PRO A 536 18.94 -25.07 -15.30
CA PRO A 536 18.24 -23.80 -15.39
C PRO A 536 17.81 -23.53 -16.84
N VAL A 537 16.70 -22.82 -17.00
CA VAL A 537 16.21 -22.29 -18.27
C VAL A 537 16.09 -20.79 -18.14
N TYR A 538 16.85 -20.07 -18.95
CA TYR A 538 16.83 -18.61 -18.96
C TYR A 538 15.85 -18.05 -20.02
N GLU A 539 15.46 -16.79 -19.90
CA GLU A 539 14.44 -16.18 -20.77
C GLU A 539 14.81 -16.21 -22.26
N ASP A 540 16.07 -15.90 -22.59
CA ASP A 540 16.59 -15.95 -23.95
C ASP A 540 16.73 -17.38 -24.51
N GLU A 541 16.58 -18.38 -23.65
CA GLU A 541 16.60 -19.80 -23.95
C GLU A 541 15.19 -20.38 -24.18
N ARG A 542 14.15 -19.62 -23.80
CA ARG A 542 12.76 -20.10 -23.87
C ARG A 542 12.36 -20.45 -25.30
N GLY A 543 11.86 -21.68 -25.48
CA GLY A 543 11.36 -22.17 -26.76
C GLY A 543 12.43 -22.71 -27.72
N LYS A 544 13.72 -22.75 -27.35
CA LYS A 544 14.73 -23.45 -28.17
C LYS A 544 14.92 -24.87 -27.64
N GLU A 545 14.75 -25.86 -28.52
CA GLU A 545 15.04 -27.25 -28.20
C GLU A 545 16.56 -27.46 -28.07
N ASN A 546 16.99 -28.25 -27.08
CA ASN A 546 18.39 -28.68 -26.89
C ASN A 546 19.40 -27.55 -26.58
N ILE A 547 19.12 -26.69 -25.61
CA ILE A 547 20.16 -25.78 -25.10
C ILE A 547 20.99 -26.54 -24.06
N PRO A 548 22.28 -26.84 -24.34
CA PRO A 548 23.13 -27.45 -23.34
C PRO A 548 23.33 -26.45 -22.20
N PRO A 549 23.18 -26.89 -20.94
CA PRO A 549 23.33 -26.00 -19.79
C PRO A 549 24.68 -25.28 -19.87
N HIS A 550 24.68 -23.98 -19.60
CA HIS A 550 25.88 -23.16 -19.60
C HIS A 550 26.70 -23.44 -18.34
N VAL A 551 27.48 -24.50 -18.43
CA VAL A 551 28.22 -25.07 -17.31
C VAL A 551 29.66 -24.57 -17.31
N TYR A 552 30.02 -23.80 -16.28
CA TYR A 552 31.40 -23.51 -15.91
C TYR A 552 31.87 -24.56 -14.90
N ILE A 553 32.67 -25.51 -15.38
CA ILE A 553 33.36 -26.51 -14.54
C ILE A 553 34.86 -26.26 -14.66
N LYS A 554 35.51 -26.10 -13.51
CA LYS A 554 36.97 -26.13 -13.39
C LYS A 554 37.56 -27.31 -14.18
N GLY A 555 38.51 -27.03 -15.08
CA GLY A 555 39.50 -28.03 -15.51
C GLY A 555 39.36 -28.65 -16.90
N ARG A 556 38.38 -28.29 -17.72
CA ARG A 556 38.50 -28.48 -19.18
C ARG A 556 38.88 -27.14 -19.83
N ARG A 557 40.19 -26.86 -19.89
CA ARG A 557 40.71 -26.12 -21.05
C ARG A 557 40.19 -26.88 -22.26
N ARG A 558 39.31 -26.27 -23.05
CA ARG A 558 39.05 -26.77 -24.40
C ARG A 558 40.35 -26.73 -25.18
#